data_AF-A0A6C1QIQ6-F1
#
_entry.id   AF-A0A6C1QIQ6-F1
#
_cell.length_a   1.000
_cell.length_b   1.000
_cell.length_c   1.000
_cell.angle_alpha   90.00
_cell.angle_beta   90.00
_cell.angle_gamma   90.00
#
_symmetry.space_group_name_H-M   'P 1'
#
loop_
_entity.id
_entity.type
_entity.pdbx_description
1 polymer ?
#
loop_
_entity_poly.entity_id
_entity_poly.type
_entity_poly.pdbx_seq_one_letter_code
_entity_poly.pdbx_strand_id
1 'polypeptide(L)'
;MLIGVAVYSQEPLGFQLPPQEIIDLVDAPATPSTSISPDNTTIAFIGNPGLPSLEDLAREELRLGGLRIDPHNNGPSRRSYGISISLTNIRGENERVVTGLPKSPQISNVRWSPDSRHMAFLNTTYNKIELWVLEVRTAQARKITQQAISNVMGNAFSWSSDNQTILFTAVPENRGDVPERPRVADGPVIQENIGRRAAVRTFQDMLTNRHDEELFDYYAMS
;
A
#
# COMPACT_ATOMS: atom_id res chain seq x y z
N MET A 1 -38.85 -39.25 40.91
CA MET A 1 -38.10 -37.97 40.93
C MET A 1 -36.99 -38.08 39.91
N LEU A 2 -37.07 -37.34 38.82
CA LEU A 2 -35.94 -37.11 37.90
C LEU A 2 -36.23 -35.78 37.20
N ILE A 3 -35.56 -34.74 37.71
CA ILE A 3 -35.62 -33.37 37.19
C ILE A 3 -34.57 -33.31 36.08
N GLY A 4 -35.02 -33.21 34.83
CA GLY A 4 -34.14 -32.95 33.69
C GLY A 4 -33.87 -31.45 33.61
N VAL A 5 -32.65 -31.04 33.93
CA VAL A 5 -32.19 -29.67 33.71
C VAL A 5 -31.88 -29.51 32.22
N ALA A 6 -32.63 -28.64 31.53
CA ALA A 6 -32.26 -28.20 30.20
C ALA A 6 -31.04 -27.29 30.30
N VAL A 7 -29.89 -27.78 29.86
CA VAL A 7 -28.68 -26.97 29.67
C VAL A 7 -28.89 -26.20 28.37
N TYR A 8 -29.10 -24.89 28.47
CA TYR A 8 -28.98 -24.01 27.31
C TYR A 8 -27.50 -23.90 26.98
N SER A 9 -27.10 -24.49 25.85
CA SER A 9 -25.78 -24.28 25.25
C SER A 9 -25.56 -22.77 25.08
N GLN A 10 -24.37 -22.29 25.44
CA GLN A 10 -23.94 -20.95 25.05
C GLN A 10 -23.90 -20.93 23.52
N GLU A 11 -24.83 -20.21 22.88
CA GLU A 11 -24.66 -19.87 21.48
C GLU A 11 -23.33 -19.13 21.35
N PRO A 12 -22.49 -19.46 20.36
CA PRO A 12 -21.30 -18.67 20.08
C PRO A 12 -21.80 -17.28 19.69
N LEU A 13 -21.71 -16.33 20.61
CA LEU A 13 -22.03 -14.93 20.34
C LEU A 13 -21.11 -14.51 19.19
N GLY A 14 -21.70 -14.40 18.00
CA GLY A 14 -21.04 -13.82 16.84
C GLY A 14 -20.62 -12.38 17.12
N PHE A 15 -20.01 -11.74 16.13
CA PHE A 15 -19.61 -10.33 16.25
C PHE A 15 -20.79 -9.46 16.73
N GLN A 16 -20.68 -8.92 17.94
CA GLN A 16 -21.65 -7.98 18.49
C GLN A 16 -21.30 -6.57 18.02
N LEU A 17 -22.32 -5.82 17.59
CA LEU A 17 -22.16 -4.40 17.29
C LEU A 17 -22.35 -3.57 18.56
N PRO A 18 -21.52 -2.54 18.79
CA PRO A 18 -21.71 -1.63 19.91
C PRO A 18 -22.96 -0.74 19.68
N PRO A 19 -23.39 0.05 20.68
CA PRO A 19 -24.44 1.05 20.49
C PRO A 19 -24.14 2.00 19.32
N GLN A 20 -25.19 2.52 18.68
CA GLN A 20 -25.07 3.29 17.44
C GLN A 20 -24.18 4.53 17.58
N GLU A 21 -24.17 5.18 18.75
CA GLU A 21 -23.33 6.35 19.01
C GLU A 21 -21.83 6.03 18.92
N ILE A 22 -21.44 4.80 19.28
CA ILE A 22 -20.07 4.32 19.17
C ILE A 22 -19.74 3.96 17.73
N ILE A 23 -20.70 3.38 17.00
CA ILE A 23 -20.57 3.11 15.56
C ILE A 23 -20.35 4.42 14.81
N ASP A 24 -21.21 5.41 15.02
CA ASP A 24 -21.15 6.71 14.35
C ASP A 24 -19.85 7.47 14.66
N LEU A 25 -19.36 7.38 15.90
CA LEU A 25 -18.08 7.96 16.29
C LEU A 25 -16.89 7.27 15.59
N VAL A 26 -16.95 5.95 15.45
CA VAL A 26 -15.90 5.13 14.83
C VAL A 26 -15.92 5.26 13.30
N ASP A 27 -17.10 5.37 12.70
CA ASP A 27 -17.32 5.47 11.25
C ASP A 27 -17.29 6.93 10.75
N ALA A 28 -17.00 7.89 11.62
CA ALA A 28 -16.88 9.29 11.26
C ALA A 28 -15.90 9.48 10.08
N PRO A 29 -16.22 10.34 9.09
CA PRO A 29 -15.37 10.53 7.91
C PRO A 29 -13.96 10.93 8.30
N ALA A 30 -12.97 10.16 7.83
CA ALA A 30 -11.57 10.50 8.06
C ALA A 30 -11.22 11.82 7.37
N THR A 31 -10.46 12.66 8.08
CA THR A 31 -9.97 13.93 7.50
C THR A 31 -9.13 13.62 6.25
N PRO A 32 -9.44 14.21 5.09
CA PRO A 32 -8.66 13.98 3.89
C PRO A 32 -7.24 14.53 4.05
N SER A 33 -6.28 13.91 3.39
CA SER A 33 -4.94 14.49 3.25
C SER A 33 -4.93 15.49 2.09
N THR A 34 -4.00 16.44 2.14
CA THR A 34 -3.88 17.50 1.13
C THR A 34 -2.55 17.43 0.41
N SER A 35 -2.56 17.79 -0.88
CA SER A 35 -1.35 17.97 -1.68
C SER A 35 -1.52 19.22 -2.53
N ILE A 36 -0.57 20.15 -2.46
CA ILE A 36 -0.60 21.42 -3.18
C ILE A 36 0.26 21.30 -4.44
N SER A 37 -0.24 21.82 -5.55
CA SER A 37 0.48 21.85 -6.82
C SER A 37 1.75 22.72 -6.74
N PRO A 38 2.82 22.41 -7.49
CA PRO A 38 4.08 23.17 -7.45
C PRO A 38 3.95 24.68 -7.71
N ASP A 39 3.00 25.08 -8.55
CA ASP A 39 2.65 26.48 -8.86
C ASP A 39 1.73 27.14 -7.80
N ASN A 40 1.36 26.42 -6.74
CA ASN A 40 0.49 26.85 -5.64
C ASN A 40 -0.91 27.32 -6.05
N THR A 41 -1.44 26.81 -7.18
CA THR A 41 -2.76 27.20 -7.69
C THR A 41 -3.87 26.23 -7.32
N THR A 42 -3.53 24.95 -7.16
CA THR A 42 -4.48 23.84 -7.00
C THR A 42 -4.15 23.02 -5.76
N ILE A 43 -5.17 22.64 -5.00
CA ILE A 43 -5.10 21.70 -3.89
C ILE A 43 -5.80 20.41 -4.32
N ALA A 44 -5.12 19.28 -4.19
CA ALA A 44 -5.75 17.97 -4.23
C ALA A 44 -6.08 17.52 -2.80
N PHE A 45 -7.34 17.17 -2.56
CA PHE A 45 -7.75 16.43 -1.37
C PHE A 45 -7.78 14.95 -1.70
N ILE A 46 -7.12 14.14 -0.89
CA ILE A 46 -7.14 12.68 -0.96
C ILE A 46 -7.94 12.18 0.22
N GLY A 47 -9.13 11.64 -0.06
CA GLY A 47 -10.00 11.08 0.97
C GLY A 47 -9.35 9.85 1.60
N ASN A 48 -9.29 9.79 2.92
CA ASN A 48 -8.76 8.65 3.63
C ASN A 48 -9.89 7.67 3.97
N PRO A 49 -9.64 6.35 4.00
CA PRO A 49 -10.59 5.41 4.57
C PRO A 49 -10.75 5.72 6.08
N GLY A 50 -11.88 5.32 6.64
CA GLY A 50 -12.07 5.27 8.09
C GLY A 50 -11.22 4.14 8.69
N LEU A 51 -11.88 3.13 9.25
CA LEU A 51 -11.19 1.94 9.74
C LEU A 51 -10.63 1.07 8.60
N PRO A 52 -9.48 0.40 8.82
CA PRO A 52 -8.98 -0.62 7.89
C PRO A 52 -9.99 -1.76 7.77
N SER A 53 -10.14 -2.31 6.56
CA SER A 53 -11.02 -3.46 6.36
C SER A 53 -10.42 -4.73 6.94
N LEU A 54 -11.27 -5.75 7.17
CA LEU A 54 -10.79 -7.08 7.57
C LEU A 54 -9.83 -7.67 6.52
N GLU A 55 -10.06 -7.40 5.24
CA GLU A 55 -9.19 -7.83 4.14
C GLU A 55 -7.81 -7.18 4.23
N ASP A 56 -7.72 -5.90 4.62
CA ASP A 56 -6.44 -5.22 4.84
C ASP A 56 -5.69 -5.79 6.05
N LEU A 57 -6.41 -6.20 7.10
CA LEU A 57 -5.83 -6.82 8.29
C LEU A 57 -5.38 -8.27 8.05
N ALA A 58 -6.06 -8.98 7.15
CA ALA A 58 -5.79 -10.38 6.84
C ALA A 58 -4.69 -10.57 5.77
N ARG A 59 -4.09 -9.48 5.26
CA ARG A 59 -3.05 -9.57 4.24
C ARG A 59 -1.82 -10.30 4.76
N GLU A 60 -1.26 -11.10 3.89
CA GLU A 60 0.03 -11.73 4.13
C GLU A 60 1.14 -10.66 4.19
N GLU A 61 2.07 -10.85 5.12
CA GLU A 61 3.20 -9.96 5.33
C GLU A 61 4.48 -10.77 5.41
N LEU A 62 5.33 -10.64 4.39
CA LEU A 62 6.70 -11.08 4.46
C LEU A 62 7.54 -10.02 5.14
N ARG A 63 8.35 -10.44 6.13
CA ARG A 63 9.23 -9.57 6.89
C ARG A 63 10.68 -9.89 6.54
N LEU A 64 11.24 -9.11 5.61
CA LEU A 64 12.51 -9.42 4.98
C LEU A 64 13.42 -8.19 5.01
N GLY A 65 14.54 -8.26 5.73
CA GLY A 65 15.52 -7.17 5.80
C GLY A 65 14.94 -5.86 6.34
N GLY A 66 13.97 -5.93 7.27
CA GLY A 66 13.24 -4.77 7.78
C GLY A 66 12.11 -4.25 6.89
N LEU A 67 11.91 -4.82 5.69
CA LEU A 67 10.78 -4.51 4.80
C LEU A 67 9.55 -5.33 5.20
N ARG A 68 8.37 -4.77 4.92
CA ARG A 68 7.07 -5.42 5.11
C ARG A 68 6.40 -5.54 3.75
N ILE A 69 6.51 -6.71 3.15
CA ILE A 69 6.18 -6.95 1.75
C ILE A 69 4.88 -7.74 1.65
N ASP A 70 3.98 -7.29 0.79
CA ASP A 70 2.82 -8.06 0.37
C ASP A 70 3.21 -8.93 -0.84
N PRO A 71 3.28 -10.26 -0.69
CA PRO A 71 3.72 -11.15 -1.74
C PRO A 71 2.79 -11.16 -2.96
N HIS A 72 1.52 -10.75 -2.80
CA HIS A 72 0.52 -10.83 -3.86
C HIS A 72 0.69 -9.71 -4.90
N ASN A 73 1.24 -8.55 -4.52
CA ASN A 73 1.27 -7.37 -5.37
C ASN A 73 2.63 -6.65 -5.49
N ASN A 74 3.70 -7.19 -4.87
CA ASN A 74 5.05 -6.61 -4.89
C ASN A 74 5.08 -5.17 -4.34
N GLY A 75 4.34 -4.94 -3.26
CA GLY A 75 4.26 -3.67 -2.57
C GLY A 75 4.42 -3.77 -1.07
N PRO A 76 4.33 -2.64 -0.36
CA PRO A 76 4.26 -2.64 1.09
C PRO A 76 2.94 -3.27 1.57
N SER A 77 3.01 -4.21 2.52
CA SER A 77 1.84 -4.82 3.17
C SER A 77 1.10 -3.82 4.05
N ARG A 78 1.83 -2.94 4.75
CA ARG A 78 1.28 -1.87 5.57
C ARG A 78 1.45 -0.54 4.85
N ARG A 79 0.33 0.09 4.49
CA ARG A 79 0.32 1.41 3.85
C ARG A 79 -0.93 2.18 4.24
N SER A 80 -0.78 3.49 4.36
CA SER A 80 -1.92 4.40 4.25
C SER A 80 -2.24 4.55 2.76
N TYR A 81 -3.51 4.61 2.43
CA TYR A 81 -3.98 4.81 1.07
C TYR A 81 -5.20 5.73 1.08
N GLY A 82 -5.39 6.45 -0.02
CA GLY A 82 -6.59 7.22 -0.28
C GLY A 82 -7.65 6.42 -1.03
N ILE A 83 -8.91 6.79 -0.86
CA ILE A 83 -10.09 6.20 -1.50
C ILE A 83 -10.80 7.15 -2.48
N SER A 84 -10.37 8.41 -2.54
CA SER A 84 -10.91 9.41 -3.46
C SER A 84 -9.90 10.52 -3.70
N ILE A 85 -10.13 11.28 -4.78
CA ILE A 85 -9.38 12.51 -5.07
C ILE A 85 -10.39 13.58 -5.48
N SER A 86 -10.30 14.77 -4.89
CA SER A 86 -10.93 15.98 -5.39
C SER A 86 -9.90 17.09 -5.58
N LEU A 87 -10.17 18.03 -6.47
CA LEU A 87 -9.31 19.15 -6.81
C LEU A 87 -10.05 20.46 -6.53
N THR A 88 -9.43 21.40 -5.84
CA THR A 88 -9.95 22.76 -5.63
C THR A 88 -8.86 23.79 -5.92
N ASN A 89 -9.23 25.05 -6.10
CA ASN A 89 -8.22 26.11 -6.18
C ASN A 89 -7.66 26.43 -4.78
N ILE A 90 -6.56 27.18 -4.71
CA ILE A 90 -5.91 27.57 -3.44
C ILE A 90 -6.82 28.38 -2.49
N ARG A 91 -7.90 28.99 -3.00
CA ARG A 91 -8.91 29.70 -2.20
C ARG A 91 -10.03 28.79 -1.70
N GLY A 92 -10.01 27.50 -2.04
CA GLY A 92 -11.06 26.54 -1.69
C GLY A 92 -12.31 26.63 -2.58
N GLU A 93 -12.23 27.33 -3.71
CA GLU A 93 -13.35 27.49 -4.65
C GLU A 93 -13.22 26.51 -5.82
N ASN A 94 -14.37 26.19 -6.43
CA ASN A 94 -14.46 25.32 -7.62
C ASN A 94 -13.93 23.90 -7.38
N GLU A 95 -14.40 23.26 -6.32
CA GLU A 95 -14.09 21.85 -6.07
C GLU A 95 -14.64 20.96 -7.20
N ARG A 96 -13.79 20.05 -7.68
CA ARG A 96 -14.08 19.09 -8.74
C ARG A 96 -13.67 17.70 -8.27
N VAL A 97 -14.62 16.77 -8.26
CA VAL A 97 -14.33 15.36 -7.99
C VAL A 97 -13.62 14.75 -9.19
N VAL A 98 -12.58 13.97 -8.94
CA VAL A 98 -11.85 13.27 -9.99
C VAL A 98 -12.65 12.09 -10.51
N THR A 99 -12.75 11.98 -11.84
CA THR A 99 -13.42 10.89 -12.54
C THR A 99 -12.42 9.93 -13.18
N GLY A 100 -12.88 8.74 -13.58
CA GLY A 100 -12.03 7.73 -14.23
C GLY A 100 -11.21 6.86 -13.26
N LEU A 101 -11.29 7.11 -11.95
CA LEU A 101 -10.73 6.22 -10.93
C LEU A 101 -11.39 4.83 -10.97
N PRO A 102 -10.68 3.77 -10.56
CA PRO A 102 -11.28 2.44 -10.40
C PRO A 102 -12.35 2.45 -9.30
N LYS A 103 -13.22 1.43 -9.30
CA LYS A 103 -14.38 1.34 -8.37
C LYS A 103 -13.99 1.40 -6.89
N SER A 104 -12.85 0.80 -6.53
CA SER A 104 -12.33 0.73 -5.17
C SER A 104 -10.85 1.12 -5.19
N PRO A 105 -10.54 2.42 -5.30
CA PRO A 105 -9.17 2.87 -5.44
C PRO A 105 -8.41 2.72 -4.12
N GLN A 106 -7.16 2.29 -4.20
CA GLN A 106 -6.20 2.34 -3.08
C GLN A 106 -5.02 3.20 -3.52
N ILE A 107 -5.19 4.51 -3.40
CA ILE A 107 -4.30 5.55 -3.91
C ILE A 107 -3.11 5.73 -2.98
N SER A 108 -1.89 5.70 -3.51
CA SER A 108 -0.68 6.01 -2.74
C SER A 108 0.37 6.71 -3.62
N ASN A 109 1.45 7.16 -2.99
CA ASN A 109 2.60 7.78 -3.66
C ASN A 109 2.20 8.91 -4.63
N VAL A 110 1.31 9.80 -4.21
CA VAL A 110 0.81 10.91 -5.05
C VAL A 110 1.92 11.93 -5.31
N ARG A 111 2.16 12.26 -6.59
CA ARG A 111 3.17 13.26 -7.01
C ARG A 111 2.67 14.11 -8.19
N TRP A 112 2.80 15.42 -8.08
CA TRP A 112 2.52 16.37 -9.16
C TRP A 112 3.63 16.34 -10.22
N SER A 113 3.25 16.55 -11.48
CA SER A 113 4.21 16.92 -12.52
C SER A 113 4.82 18.30 -12.20
N PRO A 114 6.06 18.59 -12.62
CA PRO A 114 6.71 19.86 -12.29
C PRO A 114 5.97 21.10 -12.83
N ASP A 115 5.18 20.94 -13.89
CA ASP A 115 4.34 21.98 -14.49
C ASP A 115 2.91 22.06 -13.92
N SER A 116 2.59 21.31 -12.85
CA SER A 116 1.27 21.25 -12.22
C SER A 116 0.10 20.77 -13.10
N ARG A 117 0.33 20.33 -14.35
CA ARG A 117 -0.75 19.93 -15.26
C ARG A 117 -1.25 18.52 -15.03
N HIS A 118 -0.42 17.68 -14.42
CA HIS A 118 -0.72 16.28 -14.15
C HIS A 118 -0.40 15.92 -12.70
N MET A 119 -1.05 14.87 -12.23
CA MET A 119 -0.73 14.23 -10.97
C MET A 119 -0.65 12.71 -11.19
N ALA A 120 0.48 12.11 -10.86
CA ALA A 120 0.68 10.67 -10.93
C ALA A 120 0.51 10.06 -9.54
N PHE A 121 0.01 8.83 -9.49
CA PHE A 121 -0.18 8.09 -8.26
C PHE A 121 -0.21 6.60 -8.54
N LEU A 122 0.03 5.81 -7.49
CA LEU A 122 -0.15 4.37 -7.54
C LEU A 122 -1.58 4.01 -7.14
N ASN A 123 -2.16 3.04 -7.82
CA ASN A 123 -3.36 2.35 -7.38
C ASN A 123 -3.00 0.90 -7.08
N THR A 124 -3.25 0.44 -5.86
CA THR A 124 -2.98 -0.96 -5.51
C THR A 124 -4.24 -1.80 -5.60
N THR A 125 -4.19 -2.89 -6.36
CA THR A 125 -5.19 -3.95 -6.35
C THR A 125 -4.68 -5.12 -5.50
N TYR A 126 -5.51 -6.16 -5.35
CA TYR A 126 -5.09 -7.36 -4.65
C TYR A 126 -3.81 -7.98 -5.23
N ASN A 127 -3.70 -8.04 -6.56
CA ASN A 127 -2.66 -8.79 -7.27
C ASN A 127 -1.56 -7.94 -7.93
N LYS A 128 -1.69 -6.60 -7.95
CA LYS A 128 -0.68 -5.74 -8.56
C LYS A 128 -0.80 -4.30 -8.10
N ILE A 129 0.28 -3.57 -8.31
CA ILE A 129 0.28 -2.11 -8.24
C ILE A 129 0.27 -1.56 -9.68
N GLU A 130 -0.59 -0.58 -9.91
CA GLU A 130 -0.74 0.10 -11.21
C GLU A 130 -0.33 1.57 -11.08
N LEU A 131 0.22 2.14 -12.16
CA LEU A 131 0.53 3.57 -12.22
C LEU A 131 -0.57 4.31 -12.99
N TRP A 132 -1.05 5.39 -12.39
CA TRP A 132 -2.15 6.20 -12.89
C TRP A 132 -1.72 7.66 -13.02
N VAL A 133 -2.36 8.37 -13.95
CA VAL A 133 -2.19 9.81 -14.17
C VAL A 133 -3.54 10.49 -14.23
N LEU A 134 -3.66 11.59 -13.49
CA LEU A 134 -4.75 12.55 -13.48
C LEU A 134 -4.37 13.79 -14.28
N GLU A 135 -5.18 14.18 -15.27
CA GLU A 135 -5.11 15.51 -15.89
C GLU A 135 -5.89 16.52 -15.02
N VAL A 136 -5.19 17.53 -14.52
CA VAL A 136 -5.72 18.46 -13.50
C VAL A 136 -6.84 19.35 -14.07
N ARG A 137 -6.73 19.74 -15.34
CA ARG A 137 -7.71 20.61 -16.00
C ARG A 137 -9.05 19.92 -16.22
N THR A 138 -9.06 18.65 -16.62
CA THR A 138 -10.28 17.88 -16.89
C THR A 138 -10.76 17.09 -15.67
N ALA A 139 -9.94 16.98 -14.62
CA ALA A 139 -10.19 16.12 -13.47
C ALA A 139 -10.45 14.65 -13.87
N GLN A 140 -9.75 14.18 -14.90
CA GLN A 140 -9.87 12.81 -15.41
C GLN A 140 -8.59 12.02 -15.13
N ALA A 141 -8.75 10.89 -14.45
CA ALA A 141 -7.69 9.92 -14.19
C ALA A 141 -7.76 8.74 -15.17
N ARG A 142 -6.59 8.21 -15.51
CA ARG A 142 -6.46 6.99 -16.31
C ARG A 142 -5.22 6.20 -15.92
N LYS A 143 -5.28 4.88 -16.06
CA LYS A 143 -4.12 4.01 -15.95
C LYS A 143 -3.17 4.25 -17.13
N ILE A 144 -1.86 4.23 -16.87
CA ILE A 144 -0.85 4.41 -17.90
C ILE A 144 0.07 3.21 -18.09
N THR A 145 0.07 2.23 -17.17
CA THR A 145 0.89 1.01 -17.29
C THR A 145 0.06 -0.24 -17.54
N GLN A 146 0.66 -1.18 -18.28
CA GLN A 146 0.17 -2.55 -18.41
C GLN A 146 0.90 -3.48 -17.43
N GLN A 147 2.23 -3.34 -17.34
CA GLN A 147 3.09 -4.05 -16.41
C GLN A 147 2.82 -3.61 -14.95
N ALA A 148 2.97 -4.56 -14.02
CA ALA A 148 2.84 -4.30 -12.60
C ALA A 148 4.03 -3.46 -12.10
N ILE A 149 3.75 -2.50 -11.22
CA ILE A 149 4.75 -1.69 -10.55
C ILE A 149 5.34 -2.46 -9.36
N SER A 150 6.65 -2.41 -9.19
CA SER A 150 7.31 -2.86 -7.95
C SER A 150 7.46 -1.68 -7.02
N ASN A 151 6.87 -1.73 -5.82
CA ASN A 151 7.00 -0.67 -4.80
C ASN A 151 7.61 -1.19 -3.49
N VAL A 152 8.30 -2.33 -3.54
CA VAL A 152 8.97 -2.93 -2.37
C VAL A 152 9.97 -1.97 -1.73
N MET A 153 10.69 -1.19 -2.55
CA MET A 153 11.70 -0.23 -2.11
C MET A 153 11.15 1.20 -1.86
N GLY A 154 9.83 1.42 -1.97
CA GLY A 154 9.15 2.68 -1.59
C GLY A 154 9.24 3.87 -2.57
N ASN A 155 10.15 3.85 -3.55
CA ASN A 155 10.33 4.91 -4.57
C ASN A 155 9.92 4.43 -5.97
N ALA A 156 8.70 3.91 -6.09
CA ALA A 156 8.28 3.23 -7.31
C ALA A 156 8.27 4.08 -8.59
N PHE A 157 8.18 5.41 -8.50
CA PHE A 157 8.22 6.27 -9.67
C PHE A 157 8.67 7.70 -9.39
N SER A 158 9.07 8.41 -10.45
CA SER A 158 9.41 9.84 -10.43
C SER A 158 9.08 10.51 -11.76
N TRP A 159 8.71 11.80 -11.70
CA TRP A 159 8.56 12.63 -12.89
C TRP A 159 9.91 13.07 -13.42
N SER A 160 10.07 13.02 -14.74
CA SER A 160 11.12 13.72 -15.45
C SER A 160 10.86 15.24 -15.41
N SER A 161 11.92 16.03 -15.55
CA SER A 161 11.83 17.50 -15.65
C SER A 161 11.19 17.99 -16.94
N ASP A 162 10.98 17.10 -17.93
CA ASP A 162 10.27 17.39 -19.18
C ASP A 162 8.74 17.52 -19.02
N ASN A 163 8.20 17.21 -17.84
CA ASN A 163 6.77 17.23 -17.49
C ASN A 163 5.89 16.17 -18.17
N GLN A 164 6.47 15.25 -18.93
CA GLN A 164 5.73 14.27 -19.73
C GLN A 164 6.15 12.83 -19.45
N THR A 165 7.40 12.62 -19.05
CA THR A 165 7.97 11.29 -18.83
C THR A 165 7.91 10.92 -17.35
N ILE A 166 7.55 9.67 -17.08
CA ILE A 166 7.63 9.07 -15.74
C ILE A 166 8.59 7.89 -15.80
N LEU A 167 9.60 7.92 -14.94
CA LEU A 167 10.46 6.76 -14.66
C LEU A 167 9.80 5.95 -13.54
N PHE A 168 9.72 4.63 -13.69
CA PHE A 168 9.12 3.75 -12.68
C PHE A 168 9.86 2.41 -12.59
N THR A 169 9.71 1.75 -11.45
CA THR A 169 10.20 0.38 -11.20
C THR A 169 9.08 -0.62 -11.49
N ALA A 170 9.39 -1.67 -12.23
CA ALA A 170 8.41 -2.64 -12.68
C ALA A 170 8.70 -4.02 -12.09
N VAL A 171 7.68 -4.86 -11.96
CA VAL A 171 7.93 -6.29 -11.69
C VAL A 171 8.41 -6.93 -12.99
N PRO A 172 9.60 -7.56 -13.04
CA PRO A 172 10.11 -8.17 -14.27
C PRO A 172 9.17 -9.25 -14.81
N GLU A 173 8.88 -9.24 -16.11
CA GLU A 173 7.94 -10.20 -16.72
C GLU A 173 8.47 -11.65 -16.65
N ASN A 174 9.79 -11.83 -16.68
CA ASN A 174 10.46 -13.13 -16.66
C ASN A 174 11.16 -13.40 -15.31
N ARG A 175 10.58 -12.93 -14.19
CA ARG A 175 11.18 -13.11 -12.86
C ARG A 175 11.25 -14.58 -12.40
N GLY A 176 10.40 -15.44 -12.95
CA GLY A 176 10.27 -16.83 -12.53
C GLY A 176 9.35 -16.98 -11.32
N ASP A 177 9.32 -18.19 -10.75
CA ASP A 177 8.47 -18.53 -9.61
C ASP A 177 9.05 -18.03 -8.28
N VAL A 178 8.17 -17.86 -7.29
CA VAL A 178 8.58 -17.51 -5.93
C VAL A 178 9.45 -18.64 -5.38
N PRO A 179 10.64 -18.35 -4.80
CA PRO A 179 11.47 -19.36 -4.15
C PRO A 179 10.66 -20.14 -3.11
N GLU A 180 10.70 -21.47 -3.18
CA GLU A 180 10.03 -22.33 -2.20
C GLU A 180 10.94 -22.56 -0.98
N ARG A 181 10.33 -22.69 0.20
CA ARG A 181 11.09 -23.06 1.40
C ARG A 181 11.55 -24.51 1.29
N PRO A 182 12.86 -24.81 1.46
CA PRO A 182 13.33 -26.19 1.41
C PRO A 182 12.72 -27.02 2.56
N ARG A 183 12.34 -28.27 2.26
CA ARG A 183 11.72 -29.19 3.24
C ARG A 183 12.68 -29.65 4.33
N VAL A 184 13.98 -29.58 4.07
CA VAL A 184 15.07 -29.95 4.98
C VAL A 184 16.00 -28.74 5.06
N ALA A 185 16.44 -28.38 6.26
CA ALA A 185 17.42 -27.31 6.42
C ALA A 185 18.75 -27.72 5.77
N ASP A 186 19.30 -26.86 4.90
CA ASP A 186 20.53 -27.14 4.14
C ASP A 186 21.78 -27.30 5.03
N GLY A 187 21.72 -26.83 6.27
CA GLY A 187 22.81 -26.91 7.25
C GLY A 187 22.69 -25.84 8.34
N PRO A 188 23.68 -25.71 9.23
CA PRO A 188 23.70 -24.62 10.20
C PRO A 188 23.85 -23.27 9.48
N VAL A 189 23.11 -22.26 9.94
CA VAL A 189 23.27 -20.88 9.48
C VAL A 189 24.60 -20.34 10.04
N ILE A 190 25.53 -19.99 9.15
CA ILE A 190 26.82 -19.38 9.52
C ILE A 190 26.71 -17.87 9.27
N GLN A 191 26.84 -17.08 10.34
CA GLN A 191 26.94 -15.62 10.26
C GLN A 191 28.35 -15.19 10.66
N GLU A 192 29.00 -14.43 9.79
CA GLU A 192 30.34 -13.90 10.02
C GLU A 192 30.28 -12.40 10.32
N ASN A 193 30.97 -11.96 11.37
CA ASN A 193 31.07 -10.55 11.76
C ASN A 193 32.56 -10.18 11.91
N ILE A 194 33.34 -10.33 10.83
CA ILE A 194 34.72 -9.86 10.79
C ILE A 194 34.71 -8.37 10.46
N GLY A 195 34.73 -7.53 11.49
CA GLY A 195 34.84 -6.09 11.33
C GLY A 195 34.43 -5.34 12.59
N ARG A 196 35.11 -4.22 12.87
CA ARG A 196 34.99 -3.41 14.11
C ARG A 196 33.55 -3.30 14.64
N ARG A 197 33.40 -3.42 15.97
CA ARG A 197 32.15 -3.10 16.68
C ARG A 197 31.79 -1.63 16.47
N ALA A 198 30.72 -1.38 15.73
CA ALA A 198 30.03 -0.11 15.69
C ALA A 198 28.70 -0.25 16.42
N ALA A 199 28.25 0.81 17.10
CA ALA A 199 26.89 0.88 17.63
C ALA A 199 25.93 1.04 16.45
N VAL A 200 25.52 -0.07 15.85
CA VAL A 200 24.48 -0.12 14.82
C VAL A 200 23.10 -0.22 15.48
N ARG A 201 22.11 0.39 14.84
CA ARG A 201 20.70 0.24 15.23
C ARG A 201 20.35 -1.24 15.23
N THR A 202 19.63 -1.71 16.24
CA THR A 202 19.02 -3.04 16.16
C THR A 202 17.95 -3.00 15.07
N PHE A 203 18.19 -3.75 14.00
CA PHE A 203 17.23 -3.92 12.93
C PHE A 203 16.34 -5.13 13.26
N GLN A 204 15.04 -4.91 13.29
CA GLN A 204 14.06 -6.00 13.38
C GLN A 204 13.92 -6.64 12.01
N ASP A 205 13.52 -7.91 11.99
CA ASP A 205 13.20 -8.64 10.74
C ASP A 205 14.39 -8.72 9.76
N MET A 206 15.60 -8.90 10.29
CA MET A 206 16.79 -9.19 9.48
C MET A 206 16.66 -10.55 8.79
N LEU A 207 17.32 -10.70 7.65
CA LEU A 207 17.40 -11.97 6.92
C LEU A 207 18.10 -13.00 7.81
N THR A 208 17.44 -14.11 8.09
CA THR A 208 17.92 -15.11 9.06
C THR A 208 18.51 -16.35 8.42
N ASN A 209 18.17 -16.61 7.16
CA ASN A 209 18.55 -17.81 6.45
C ASN A 209 18.60 -17.55 4.93
N ARG A 210 19.15 -18.50 4.19
CA ARG A 210 19.28 -18.44 2.73
C ARG A 210 17.95 -18.23 2.00
N HIS A 211 16.88 -18.84 2.48
CA HIS A 211 15.57 -18.68 1.85
C HIS A 211 15.01 -17.27 2.05
N ASP A 212 15.26 -16.62 3.19
CA ASP A 212 14.92 -15.20 3.38
C ASP A 212 15.70 -14.31 2.40
N GLU A 213 16.97 -14.62 2.14
CA GLU A 213 17.81 -13.92 1.14
C GLU A 213 17.24 -14.10 -0.27
N GLU A 214 16.91 -15.33 -0.67
CA GLU A 214 16.30 -15.64 -1.97
C GLU A 214 14.95 -14.93 -2.15
N LEU A 215 14.10 -14.89 -1.13
CA LEU A 215 12.85 -14.13 -1.16
C LEU A 215 13.10 -12.63 -1.24
N PHE A 216 14.07 -12.10 -0.50
CA PHE A 216 14.42 -10.68 -0.56
C PHE A 216 14.87 -10.29 -1.97
N ASP A 217 15.78 -11.05 -2.57
CA ASP A 217 16.26 -10.82 -3.93
C ASP A 217 15.11 -10.90 -4.94
N TYR A 218 14.24 -11.90 -4.81
CA TYR A 218 13.08 -12.06 -5.68
C TYR A 218 12.11 -10.86 -5.61
N TYR A 219 11.76 -10.39 -4.41
CA TYR A 219 10.80 -9.28 -4.26
C TYR A 219 11.42 -7.91 -4.50
N ALA A 220 12.70 -7.72 -4.22
CA ALA A 220 13.42 -6.46 -4.46
C ALA A 220 13.84 -6.28 -5.92
N MET A 221 13.80 -7.34 -6.74
CA MET A 221 14.08 -7.26 -8.18
C MET A 221 13.05 -6.39 -8.91
N SER A 222 13.52 -5.36 -9.62
CA SER A 222 12.68 -4.44 -10.40
C SER A 222 13.36 -3.83 -11.61
#